data_AF-A0A223AX45-F1
#
_entry.id   AF-A0A223AX45-F1
#
_cell.length_a   1.000
_cell.length_b   1.000
_cell.length_c   1.000
_cell.angle_alpha   90.00
_cell.angle_beta   90.00
_cell.angle_gamma   90.00
#
_symmetry.space_group_name_H-M   'P 1'
#
loop_
_entity.id
_entity.type
_entity.pdbx_description
1 polymer ?
#
loop_
_entity_poly.entity_id
_entity_poly.type
_entity_poly.pdbx_seq_one_letter_code
_entity_poly.pdbx_strand_id
1 'polypeptide(L)' 'MEDLYFKSEEARLIFILVETYGIVQLDLLGLNQSYFTNKPKARNWYTETKEKIANSNHPKLNEAMEVLEKLYKGMK' A
#
# COMPACT_ATOMS: atom_id res chain seq x y z
N MET A 1 -16.26 -1.76 10.38
CA MET A 1 -15.65 -1.13 11.57
C MET A 1 -15.22 0.25 11.13
N GLU A 2 -15.68 1.29 11.81
CA GLU A 2 -15.37 2.67 11.45
C GLU A 2 -13.90 2.97 11.78
N ASP A 3 -13.18 3.60 10.84
CA ASP A 3 -11.80 3.99 11.05
C ASP A 3 -11.78 5.28 11.89
N LEU A 4 -11.32 5.18 13.13
CA LEU A 4 -11.33 6.29 14.08
C LEU A 4 -10.13 7.24 13.91
N TYR A 5 -9.13 6.84 13.13
CA TYR A 5 -7.84 7.55 13.05
C TYR A 5 -7.63 8.22 11.69
N PHE A 6 -8.19 7.66 10.62
CA PHE A 6 -8.01 8.18 9.27
C PHE A 6 -9.31 8.74 8.69
N LYS A 7 -9.17 9.85 7.97
CA LYS A 7 -10.28 10.52 7.28
C LYS A 7 -10.85 9.71 6.12
N SER A 8 -10.06 8.79 5.56
CA SER A 8 -10.45 7.93 4.45
C SER A 8 -9.50 6.73 4.31
N GLU A 9 -9.91 5.73 3.53
CA GLU A 9 -9.06 4.57 3.23
C GLU A 9 -7.79 4.98 2.45
N GLU A 10 -7.90 5.94 1.52
CA GLU A 10 -6.77 6.42 0.75
C GLU A 10 -5.74 7.12 1.64
N ALA A 11 -6.20 7.94 2.60
CA ALA A 11 -5.32 8.58 3.57
C ALA A 11 -4.61 7.55 4.46
N ARG A 12 -5.31 6.49 4.86
CA ARG A 12 -4.70 5.38 5.61
C ARG A 12 -3.63 4.67 4.80
N LEU A 13 -3.93 4.29 3.55
CA LEU A 13 -2.98 3.60 2.68
C LEU A 13 -1.73 4.46 2.42
N ILE A 14 -1.91 5.74 2.15
CA ILE A 14 -0.79 6.67 1.94
C ILE A 14 0.05 6.81 3.22
N PHE A 15 -0.58 6.92 4.39
CA PHE A 15 0.14 6.92 5.66
C PHE A 15 0.98 5.66 5.83
N ILE A 16 0.40 4.48 5.63
CA ILE A 16 1.13 3.21 5.78
C ILE A 16 2.30 3.13 4.78
N LEU A 17 2.09 3.54 3.53
CA LEU A 17 3.13 3.52 2.50
C LEU A 17 4.29 4.47 2.81
N VAL A 18 4.02 5.65 3.40
CA VAL A 18 5.05 6.70 3.55
C VAL A 18 5.69 6.72 4.93
N GLU A 19 4.91 6.54 5.99
CA GLU A 19 5.34 6.77 7.38
C GLU A 19 5.75 5.48 8.11
N THR A 20 5.51 4.32 7.51
CA THR A 20 5.85 3.03 8.12
C THR A 20 6.83 2.25 7.26
N TYR A 21 7.62 1.38 7.89
CA TYR A 21 8.68 0.63 7.21
C TYR A 21 8.79 -0.81 7.75
N GLY A 22 9.41 -1.68 6.96
CA GLY A 22 9.74 -3.04 7.36
C GLY A 22 8.50 -3.89 7.66
N ILE A 23 8.57 -4.72 8.70
CA ILE A 23 7.51 -5.69 9.03
C ILE A 23 6.19 -4.98 9.38
N VAL A 24 6.25 -3.86 10.11
CA VAL A 24 5.05 -3.09 10.49
C VAL A 24 4.29 -2.61 9.26
N GLN A 25 5.00 -2.15 8.22
CA GLN A 25 4.39 -1.74 6.97
C GLN A 25 3.68 -2.91 6.27
N LEU A 26 4.33 -4.07 6.20
CA LEU A 26 3.75 -5.25 5.57
C LEU A 26 2.51 -5.74 6.30
N ASP A 27 2.55 -5.80 7.63
CA ASP A 27 1.43 -6.23 8.47
C ASP A 27 0.23 -5.31 8.30
N LEU A 28 0.44 -3.98 8.30
CA LEU A 28 -0.63 -3.00 8.10
C LEU A 28 -1.21 -3.02 6.68
N LEU A 29 -0.42 -3.40 5.67
CA LEU A 29 -0.88 -3.61 4.30
C LEU A 29 -1.54 -5.00 4.08
N GLY A 30 -1.52 -5.87 5.10
CA GLY A 30 -2.02 -7.25 4.99
C GLY A 30 -1.15 -8.15 4.10
N LEU A 31 0.11 -7.78 3.92
CA LEU A 31 1.07 -8.51 3.09
C LEU A 31 1.78 -9.57 3.93
N ASN A 32 1.67 -10.82 3.48
CA ASN A 32 2.43 -11.94 4.03
C ASN A 32 3.32 -12.58 2.96
N GLN A 33 4.07 -13.62 3.34
CA GLN A 33 5.01 -14.31 2.44
C GLN A 33 4.39 -14.78 1.11
N SER A 34 3.09 -15.09 1.06
CA SER A 34 2.44 -15.56 -0.18
C SER A 34 2.45 -14.53 -1.31
N TYR A 35 2.53 -13.24 -0.99
CA TYR A 35 2.64 -12.18 -2.00
C TYR A 35 4.02 -12.16 -2.68
N PHE A 36 5.04 -12.75 -2.05
CA PHE A 36 6.39 -12.86 -2.62
C PHE A 36 6.60 -14.15 -3.42
N THR A 37 5.63 -15.06 -3.43
CA THR A 37 5.71 -16.35 -4.13
C THR A 37 4.60 -16.53 -5.17
N ASN A 38 3.59 -15.66 -5.18
CA ASN A 38 2.46 -15.71 -6.11
C ASN A 38 2.33 -14.38 -6.88
N LYS A 39 2.92 -14.33 -8.08
CA LYS A 39 2.92 -13.16 -8.97
C LYS A 39 1.50 -12.62 -9.28
N PRO A 40 0.51 -13.44 -9.68
CA PRO A 40 -0.86 -12.95 -9.87
C PRO A 40 -1.41 -12.25 -8.63
N LYS A 41 -1.19 -12.82 -7.44
CA LYS A 41 -1.66 -12.24 -6.17
C LYS A 41 -1.00 -10.90 -5.87
N ALA A 42 0.32 -10.81 -6.07
CA ALA A 42 1.08 -9.55 -5.93
C ALA A 42 0.56 -8.47 -6.89
N ARG A 43 0.36 -8.84 -8.16
CA ARG A 43 -0.11 -7.92 -9.20
C ARG A 43 -1.50 -7.38 -8.87
N ASN A 44 -2.43 -8.25 -8.47
CA ASN A 44 -3.79 -7.84 -8.11
C ASN A 44 -3.77 -6.84 -6.95
N TRP A 45 -3.02 -7.16 -5.88
CA TRP A 45 -2.87 -6.24 -4.76
C TRP A 45 -2.26 -4.89 -5.15
N TYR A 46 -1.23 -4.91 -5.99
CA TYR A 46 -0.60 -3.68 -6.48
C TYR A 46 -1.58 -2.82 -7.29
N THR A 47 -2.31 -3.43 -8.22
CA THR A 47 -3.30 -2.72 -9.04
C THR A 47 -4.42 -2.15 -8.18
N GLU A 48 -5.02 -2.95 -7.30
CA GLU A 48 -6.10 -2.51 -6.40
C GLU A 48 -5.64 -1.38 -5.48
N THR A 49 -4.46 -1.50 -4.88
CA THR A 49 -3.91 -0.46 -4.00
C THR A 49 -3.63 0.83 -4.76
N LYS A 50 -3.07 0.72 -5.98
CA LYS A 50 -2.79 1.86 -6.85
C LYS A 50 -4.07 2.58 -7.24
N GLU A 51 -5.11 1.86 -7.65
CA GLU A 51 -6.40 2.43 -8.03
C GLU A 51 -7.08 3.17 -6.88
N LYS A 52 -7.00 2.62 -5.66
CA LYS A 52 -7.53 3.28 -4.46
C LYS A 52 -6.88 4.63 -4.21
N ILE A 53 -5.56 4.75 -4.35
CA ILE A 53 -4.86 6.00 -4.04
C ILE A 53 -4.70 6.95 -5.23
N ALA A 54 -4.87 6.49 -6.48
CA ALA A 54 -4.53 7.23 -7.70
C ALA A 54 -5.20 8.61 -7.85
N ASN A 55 -6.43 8.75 -7.38
CA ASN A 55 -7.20 10.00 -7.47
C ASN A 55 -7.20 10.81 -6.17
N SER A 56 -6.34 10.44 -5.21
CA SER A 56 -6.27 11.13 -3.92
C SER A 56 -5.65 12.53 -4.07
N ASN A 57 -6.24 13.53 -3.43
CA ASN A 57 -5.66 14.87 -3.34
C ASN A 57 -4.61 14.99 -2.21
N HIS A 58 -4.16 13.87 -1.65
CA HIS A 58 -3.22 13.86 -0.53
C HIS A 58 -1.83 14.36 -0.99
N PRO A 59 -1.19 15.28 -0.25
CA PRO A 59 0.08 15.90 -0.66
C PRO A 59 1.23 14.89 -0.84
N LYS A 60 1.15 13.75 -0.15
CA LYS A 60 2.14 12.66 -0.22
C LYS A 60 1.81 11.56 -1.25
N LEU A 61 0.87 11.80 -2.18
CA LEU A 61 0.47 10.79 -3.17
C LEU A 61 1.67 10.28 -4.00
N ASN A 62 2.51 11.19 -4.50
CA ASN A 62 3.64 10.81 -5.35
C ASN A 62 4.64 9.93 -4.59
N GLU A 63 4.96 10.28 -3.35
CA GLU A 63 5.83 9.50 -2.48
C GLU A 63 5.25 8.10 -2.20
N ALA A 64 3.94 8.03 -1.91
CA ALA A 64 3.25 6.76 -1.71
C ALA A 64 3.28 5.87 -2.96
N MET A 65 3.12 6.46 -4.15
CA MET A 65 3.22 5.74 -5.42
C MET A 65 4.62 5.17 -5.65
N GLU A 66 5.67 5.94 -5.36
CA GLU A 66 7.06 5.46 -5.44
C GLU A 66 7.34 4.31 -4.49
N VAL A 67 6.86 4.40 -3.24
CA VAL A 67 7.01 3.31 -2.26
C VAL A 67 6.24 2.07 -2.71
N LEU A 68 5.00 2.25 -3.19
CA LEU A 68 4.17 1.16 -3.70
C LEU A 68 4.87 0.41 -4.86
N GLU A 69 5.46 1.15 -5.80
CA GLU A 69 6.23 0.56 -6.90
C GLU A 69 7.48 -0.18 -6.42
N LYS A 70 8.21 0.35 -5.43
CA LYS A 70 9.37 -0.32 -4.83
C LYS A 70 8.97 -1.63 -4.14
N LEU A 71 7.87 -1.60 -3.38
CA LEU A 71 7.30 -2.77 -2.72
C LEU A 71 6.95 -3.87 -3.72
N TYR A 72 6.21 -3.50 -4.78
CA TYR A 72 5.83 -4.45 -5.82
C TYR A 72 7.04 -5.01 -6.59
N LYS A 73 8.07 -4.20 -6.89
CA LYS A 73 9.32 -4.68 -7.49
C LYS A 73 10.06 -5.69 -6.61
N GLY A 74 9.87 -5.62 -5.29
CA GLY A 74 10.41 -6.60 -4.32
C GLY A 74 9.64 -7.94 -4.30
N MET A 75 8.41 -7.97 -4.82
CA MET A 75 7.59 -9.17 -4.94
C MET A 75 7.96 -9.91 -6.23
N LYS A 76 8.70 -11.01 -6.11
CA LYS A 76 9.28 -11.74 -7.26
C LYS A 76 8.32 -12.66 -7.99
#